data_AF-A0A2A4MF65-F1
#
_entry.id   AF-A0A2A4MF65-F1
#
_cell.length_a   1.000
_cell.length_b   1.000
_cell.length_c   1.000
_cell.angle_alpha   90.00
_cell.angle_beta   90.00
_cell.angle_gamma   90.00
#
_symmetry.space_group_name_H-M   'P 1'
#
loop_
_entity.id
_entity.type
_entity.pdbx_description
1 polymer ?
#
loop_
_entity_poly.entity_id
_entity_poly.type
_entity_poly.pdbx_seq_one_letter_code
_entity_poly.pdbx_strand_id
1 'polypeptide(L)'
;MQLNKSFLIKVSVIAVLLLLAPFSVPFALELVIFADFMGLEILVVLVALQFKPLIRIVQQLGREFFQHFVACCALLAELFLFEPKVLISHGGASSILLLVAGSSLFACLIWLPAIAISAGVFV
;
A
#
# COMPACT_ATOMS: atom_id res chain seq x y z
N MET A 1 26.28 3.88 40.47
CA MET A 1 26.20 2.52 39.88
C MET A 1 26.62 2.64 38.42
N GLN A 2 27.91 2.44 38.12
CA GLN A 2 28.42 2.59 36.75
C GLN A 2 27.99 1.35 35.95
N LEU A 3 26.92 1.50 35.18
CA LEU A 3 26.44 0.45 34.28
C LEU A 3 27.52 0.17 33.24
N ASN A 4 28.12 -1.02 33.35
CA ASN A 4 29.19 -1.45 32.49
C ASN A 4 28.65 -1.62 31.06
N LYS A 5 29.23 -0.89 30.08
CA LYS A 5 28.71 -0.86 28.68
C LYS A 5 28.55 -2.26 28.09
N SER A 6 29.44 -3.19 28.44
CA SER A 6 29.39 -4.60 28.01
C SER A 6 28.16 -5.34 28.54
N PHE A 7 27.72 -5.06 29.77
CA PHE A 7 26.50 -5.64 30.33
C PHE A 7 25.26 -5.11 29.60
N LEU A 8 25.25 -3.81 29.30
CA LEU A 8 24.14 -3.15 28.59
C LEU A 8 23.94 -3.71 27.18
N ILE A 9 25.04 -3.97 26.45
CA ILE A 9 24.99 -4.59 25.12
C ILE A 9 24.46 -6.03 25.18
N LYS A 10 24.91 -6.84 26.15
CA LYS A 10 24.40 -8.21 26.31
C LYS A 10 22.90 -8.22 26.61
N VAL A 11 22.45 -7.36 27.52
CA VAL A 11 21.03 -7.24 27.87
C VAL A 11 20.20 -6.76 26.68
N SER A 12 20.68 -5.80 25.89
CA SER A 12 19.94 -5.34 24.71
C SER A 12 19.82 -6.42 23.63
N VAL A 13 20.90 -7.19 23.40
CA VAL A 13 20.88 -8.30 22.43
C VAL A 13 19.93 -9.40 22.86
N ILE A 14 19.92 -9.77 24.15
CA ILE A 14 18.98 -10.76 24.71
C ILE A 14 17.53 -10.24 24.62
N ALA A 15 17.29 -8.96 24.90
CA ALA A 15 15.96 -8.36 24.80
C ALA A 15 15.43 -8.36 23.35
N VAL A 16 16.28 -8.02 22.38
CA VAL A 16 15.93 -8.06 20.95
C VAL A 16 15.65 -9.49 20.49
N LEU A 17 16.44 -10.46 20.96
CA LEU A 17 16.22 -11.89 20.68
C LEU A 17 14.92 -12.41 21.29
N LEU A 18 14.57 -12.01 22.51
CA LEU A 18 13.29 -12.38 23.15
C LEU A 18 12.08 -11.75 22.44
N LEU A 19 12.23 -10.54 21.90
CA LEU A 19 11.19 -9.88 21.11
C LEU A 19 11.00 -10.55 19.74
N LEU A 20 12.09 -10.99 19.10
CA LEU A 20 12.04 -11.66 17.79
C LEU A 20 11.62 -13.13 17.91
N ALA A 21 12.02 -13.82 18.98
CA ALA A 21 11.74 -15.24 19.22
C ALA A 21 10.28 -15.66 18.97
N PRO A 22 9.23 -14.99 19.48
CA PRO A 22 7.84 -15.39 19.24
C PRO A 22 7.39 -15.21 17.78
N PHE A 23 8.06 -14.33 17.01
CA PHE A 23 7.71 -14.07 15.61
C PHE A 23 8.54 -14.91 14.63
N SER A 24 9.76 -15.29 15.00
CA SER A 24 10.65 -16.06 14.12
C SER A 24 10.72 -17.56 14.47
N VAL A 25 10.39 -17.95 15.71
CA VAL A 25 10.64 -19.32 16.22
C VAL A 25 9.44 -19.87 17.00
N PRO A 26 8.75 -20.91 16.51
CA PRO A 26 7.66 -21.56 17.26
C PRO A 26 8.12 -22.23 18.57
N PHE A 27 9.43 -22.38 18.78
CA PHE A 27 10.06 -22.99 19.96
C PHE A 27 10.99 -22.00 20.70
N ALA A 28 10.43 -20.91 21.22
CA ALA A 28 11.20 -19.91 21.99
C ALA A 28 11.96 -20.51 23.18
N LEU A 29 11.45 -21.61 23.77
CA LEU A 29 12.11 -22.32 24.88
C LEU A 29 13.41 -23.04 24.44
N GLU A 30 13.41 -23.69 23.28
CA GLU A 30 14.61 -24.34 22.74
C GLU A 30 15.70 -23.31 22.43
N LEU A 31 15.33 -22.13 21.93
CA LEU A 31 16.26 -21.02 21.71
C LEU A 31 16.96 -20.58 23.01
N VAL A 32 16.21 -20.37 24.09
CA VAL A 32 16.80 -19.97 25.37
C VAL A 32 17.74 -21.05 25.91
N ILE A 33 17.36 -22.32 25.78
CA ILE A 33 18.21 -23.46 26.15
C ILE A 33 19.48 -23.50 25.29
N PHE A 34 19.38 -23.33 23.98
CA PHE A 34 20.54 -23.27 23.09
C PHE A 34 21.43 -22.05 23.37
N ALA A 35 20.87 -20.91 23.76
CA ALA A 35 21.65 -19.73 24.16
C ALA A 35 22.52 -20.01 25.38
N ASP A 36 21.97 -20.71 26.38
CA ASP A 36 22.69 -21.08 27.60
C ASP A 36 23.73 -22.18 27.38
N PHE A 37 23.45 -23.15 26.49
CA PHE A 37 24.35 -24.30 26.25
C PHE A 37 25.43 -24.06 25.18
N MET A 38 25.11 -23.33 24.13
CA MET A 38 25.96 -23.19 22.93
C MET A 38 26.48 -21.76 22.73
N GLY A 39 26.04 -20.82 23.56
CA GLY A 39 26.43 -19.42 23.46
C GLY A 39 25.70 -18.67 22.36
N LEU A 40 25.90 -17.35 22.38
CA LEU A 40 25.10 -16.39 21.60
C LEU A 40 25.37 -16.46 20.08
N GLU A 41 26.53 -16.96 19.69
CA GLU A 41 27.00 -17.05 18.30
C GLU A 41 26.19 -18.07 17.49
N ILE A 42 25.92 -19.24 18.06
CA ILE A 42 25.13 -20.31 17.44
C ILE A 42 23.66 -19.91 17.30
N LEU A 43 23.18 -19.12 18.25
CA LEU A 43 21.84 -18.55 18.24
C LEU A 43 21.60 -17.66 17.01
N VAL A 44 22.57 -16.79 16.69
CA VAL A 44 22.50 -15.89 15.55
C VAL A 44 22.47 -16.69 14.23
N VAL A 45 23.22 -17.79 14.15
CA VAL A 45 23.23 -18.67 12.97
C VAL A 45 21.90 -19.41 12.79
N LEU A 46 21.32 -19.92 13.88
CA LEU A 46 20.02 -20.59 13.85
C LEU A 46 18.89 -19.64 13.40
N VAL A 47 18.89 -18.43 13.95
CA VAL A 47 17.95 -17.38 13.54
C VAL A 47 18.13 -17.05 12.06
N ALA A 48 19.37 -16.88 11.60
CA ALA A 48 19.65 -16.62 10.18
C ALA A 48 19.19 -17.77 9.25
N LEU A 49 19.31 -19.03 9.68
CA LEU A 49 18.82 -20.18 8.92
C LEU A 49 17.29 -20.22 8.83
N GLN A 50 16.59 -19.83 9.89
CA GLN A 50 15.13 -19.74 9.91
C GLN A 50 14.57 -18.60 9.04
N PHE A 51 15.36 -17.59 8.71
CA PHE A 51 14.94 -16.56 7.76
C PHE A 51 14.90 -17.05 6.29
N LYS A 52 15.57 -18.16 5.95
CA LYS A 52 15.53 -18.72 4.58
C LYS A 52 14.13 -19.06 4.07
N PRO A 53 13.27 -19.78 4.81
CA PRO A 53 11.89 -20.03 4.39
C PRO A 53 11.06 -18.74 4.29
N LEU A 54 11.26 -17.77 5.19
CA LEU A 54 10.60 -16.45 5.13
C LEU A 54 10.86 -15.74 3.81
N ILE A 55 12.11 -15.74 3.33
CA ILE A 55 12.47 -15.16 2.03
C ILE A 55 11.73 -15.86 0.90
N ARG A 56 11.62 -17.19 0.93
CA ARG A 56 10.88 -17.96 -0.08
C ARG A 56 9.39 -17.63 -0.06
N ILE A 57 8.79 -17.51 1.12
CA ILE A 57 7.38 -17.14 1.28
C ILE A 57 7.14 -15.75 0.70
N VAL A 58 7.98 -14.77 1.03
CA VAL A 58 7.87 -13.40 0.48
C VAL A 58 7.99 -13.40 -1.05
N GLN A 59 8.92 -14.19 -1.60
CA GLN A 59 9.07 -14.33 -3.06
C GLN A 59 7.86 -15.00 -3.72
N GLN A 60 7.23 -15.98 -3.07
CA GLN A 60 6.02 -16.61 -3.56
C GLN A 60 4.84 -15.65 -3.52
N LEU A 61 4.66 -14.96 -2.39
CA LEU A 61 3.61 -13.97 -2.20
C LEU A 61 3.71 -12.82 -3.22
N GLY A 62 4.93 -12.38 -3.52
CA GLY A 62 5.18 -11.39 -4.57
C GLY A 62 4.76 -11.87 -5.96
N ARG A 63 5.08 -13.12 -6.31
CA ARG A 63 4.66 -13.70 -7.60
C ARG A 63 3.15 -13.85 -7.69
N GLU A 64 2.51 -14.36 -6.64
CA GLU A 64 1.05 -14.49 -6.58
C GLU A 64 0.38 -13.13 -6.69
N PHE A 65 0.89 -12.12 -6.00
CA PHE A 65 0.38 -10.75 -6.11
C PHE A 65 0.43 -10.23 -7.55
N PHE A 66 1.56 -10.40 -8.25
CA PHE A 66 1.67 -10.00 -9.65
C PHE A 66 0.73 -10.78 -10.57
N GLN A 67 0.57 -12.09 -10.34
CA GLN A 67 -0.37 -12.91 -11.12
C GLN A 67 -1.82 -12.45 -10.92
N HIS A 68 -2.23 -12.19 -9.67
CA HIS A 68 -3.55 -11.66 -9.37
C HIS A 68 -3.77 -10.25 -9.91
N PHE A 69 -2.75 -9.39 -9.85
CA PHE A 69 -2.80 -8.05 -10.42
C PHE A 69 -3.01 -8.09 -11.93
N VAL A 70 -2.23 -8.91 -12.65
CA VAL A 70 -2.37 -9.07 -14.10
C VAL A 70 -3.74 -9.66 -14.46
N ALA A 71 -4.21 -10.67 -13.72
CA ALA A 71 -5.53 -11.25 -13.93
C ALA A 71 -6.65 -10.21 -13.70
N CYS A 72 -6.53 -9.38 -12.66
CA CYS A 72 -7.47 -8.29 -12.41
C CYS A 72 -7.46 -7.26 -13.54
N CYS A 73 -6.28 -6.87 -14.04
CA CYS A 73 -6.16 -5.98 -15.20
C CYS A 73 -6.77 -6.58 -16.47
N ALA A 74 -6.58 -7.89 -16.72
CA ALA A 74 -7.19 -8.57 -17.85
C ALA A 74 -8.72 -8.57 -17.76
N LEU A 75 -9.27 -8.90 -16.59
CA LEU A 75 -10.71 -8.82 -16.34
C LEU A 75 -11.25 -7.39 -16.44
N LEU A 76 -10.48 -6.39 -16.02
CA LEU A 76 -10.83 -4.98 -16.18
C LEU A 76 -10.85 -4.58 -17.66
N ALA A 77 -9.90 -5.08 -18.45
CA ALA A 77 -9.82 -4.83 -19.89
C ALA A 77 -10.95 -5.49 -20.68
N GLU A 78 -11.46 -6.64 -20.21
CA GLU A 78 -12.64 -7.30 -20.76
C GLU A 78 -13.96 -6.67 -20.31
N LEU A 79 -13.92 -5.73 -19.36
CA LEU A 79 -15.12 -5.03 -18.92
C LEU A 79 -15.64 -4.15 -20.07
N PHE A 80 -16.93 -4.29 -20.37
CA PHE A 80 -17.67 -3.64 -21.48
C PHE A 80 -17.44 -2.12 -21.61
N LEU A 81 -17.04 -1.47 -20.51
CA LEU A 81 -16.74 -0.05 -20.41
C LEU A 81 -15.49 0.37 -21.20
N PHE A 82 -14.56 -0.57 -21.43
CA PHE A 82 -13.32 -0.37 -22.20
C PHE A 82 -13.39 -0.87 -23.64
N GLU A 83 -14.53 -1.39 -24.09
CA GLU A 83 -14.71 -1.65 -25.50
C GLU A 83 -14.58 -0.32 -26.27
N PRO A 84 -13.66 -0.22 -27.25
CA PRO A 84 -13.35 1.06 -27.91
C PRO A 84 -14.59 1.67 -28.58
N LYS A 85 -15.54 0.85 -29.00
CA LYS A 85 -16.81 1.29 -29.60
C LYS A 85 -17.72 2.01 -28.60
N VAL A 86 -17.76 1.55 -27.35
CA VAL A 86 -18.62 2.10 -26.30
C VAL A 86 -17.94 3.32 -25.67
N LEU A 87 -16.63 3.26 -25.43
CA LEU A 87 -15.86 4.36 -24.86
C LEU A 87 -15.86 5.60 -25.76
N ILE A 88 -15.69 5.43 -27.07
CA ILE A 88 -15.66 6.56 -28.03
C ILE A 88 -17.06 7.19 -28.15
N SER A 89 -18.12 6.37 -28.18
CA SER A 89 -19.48 6.89 -28.31
C SER A 89 -19.95 7.60 -27.04
N HIS A 90 -19.72 7.04 -25.85
CA HIS A 90 -20.03 7.70 -24.59
C HIS A 90 -19.12 8.91 -24.33
N GLY A 91 -17.81 8.79 -24.56
CA GLY A 91 -16.88 9.89 -24.40
C GLY A 91 -17.21 11.07 -25.32
N GLY A 92 -17.58 10.79 -26.57
CA GLY A 92 -18.05 11.81 -27.52
C GLY A 92 -19.36 12.46 -27.08
N ALA A 93 -20.36 11.67 -26.72
CA ALA A 93 -21.66 12.18 -26.26
C ALA A 93 -21.53 13.03 -24.99
N SER A 94 -20.78 12.54 -23.99
CA SER A 94 -20.51 13.28 -22.75
C SER A 94 -19.73 14.57 -23.00
N SER A 95 -18.76 14.58 -23.94
CA SER A 95 -18.00 15.80 -24.28
C SER A 95 -18.89 16.85 -24.95
N ILE A 96 -19.78 16.43 -25.85
CA ILE A 96 -20.75 17.34 -26.49
C ILE A 96 -21.70 17.93 -25.44
N LEU A 97 -22.24 17.09 -24.55
CA LEU A 97 -23.11 17.56 -23.47
C LEU A 97 -22.38 18.54 -22.53
N LEU A 98 -21.11 18.25 -22.21
CA LEU A 98 -20.29 19.13 -21.37
C LEU A 98 -20.06 20.49 -22.03
N LEU A 99 -19.77 20.51 -23.34
CA LEU A 99 -19.60 21.75 -24.09
C LEU A 99 -20.89 22.57 -24.16
N VAL A 100 -22.03 21.92 -24.40
CA VAL A 100 -23.34 22.60 -24.46
C VAL A 100 -23.72 23.16 -23.09
N ALA A 101 -23.61 22.36 -22.03
CA ALA A 101 -23.91 22.78 -20.66
C ALA A 101 -22.94 23.86 -20.17
N GLY A 102 -21.65 23.75 -20.49
CA GLY A 102 -20.64 24.75 -20.16
C GLY A 102 -20.90 26.08 -20.89
N SER A 103 -21.25 26.01 -22.17
CA SER A 103 -21.55 27.21 -22.98
C SER A 103 -22.81 27.92 -22.49
N SER A 104 -23.86 27.19 -22.13
CA SER A 104 -25.09 27.78 -21.60
C SER A 104 -24.89 28.38 -20.21
N LEU A 105 -24.14 27.72 -19.33
CA LEU A 105 -23.76 28.27 -18.03
C LEU A 105 -22.93 29.54 -18.17
N PHE A 106 -21.95 29.54 -19.07
CA PHE A 106 -21.10 30.71 -19.32
C PHE A 106 -21.90 31.89 -19.89
N ALA A 107 -22.81 31.63 -20.82
CA ALA A 107 -23.72 32.63 -21.36
C ALA A 107 -24.61 33.23 -20.26
N CYS A 108 -25.18 32.39 -19.38
CA CYS A 108 -25.95 32.83 -18.22
C CYS A 108 -25.10 33.69 -17.28
N LEU A 109 -23.86 33.29 -17.00
CA LEU A 109 -22.98 33.97 -16.06
C LEU A 109 -22.57 35.37 -16.56
N ILE A 110 -22.43 35.56 -17.87
CA ILE A 110 -22.15 36.88 -18.48
C ILE A 110 -23.41 37.75 -18.54
N TRP A 111 -24.53 37.20 -19.01
CA TRP A 111 -25.72 37.99 -19.31
C TRP A 111 -26.62 38.24 -18.10
N LEU A 112 -26.73 37.31 -17.15
CA LEU A 112 -27.57 37.51 -15.96
C LEU A 112 -27.17 38.74 -15.13
N PRO A 113 -25.88 39.01 -14.84
CA PRO A 113 -25.49 40.22 -14.13
C PRO A 113 -25.83 41.50 -14.90
N ALA A 114 -25.58 41.52 -16.22
CA ALA A 114 -25.88 42.68 -17.06
C ALA A 114 -27.40 42.98 -17.10
N ILE A 115 -28.22 41.95 -17.21
CA ILE A 115 -29.68 42.07 -17.17
C ILE A 115 -30.15 42.51 -15.78
N ALA A 116 -29.58 41.97 -14.69
CA ALA A 116 -29.98 42.33 -13.33
C ALA A 116 -29.64 43.79 -12.97
N ILE A 117 -28.49 44.30 -13.44
CA ILE A 117 -28.13 45.71 -13.31
C ILE A 117 -29.10 46.57 -14.13
N SER A 118 -29.39 46.18 -15.38
CA SER A 118 -30.33 46.91 -16.25
C SER A 118 -31.77 46.91 -15.72
N ALA A 119 -32.19 45.85 -15.02
CA ALA A 119 -33.52 45.72 -14.45
C ALA A 119 -33.67 46.41 -13.08
N GLY A 120 -32.60 47.03 -12.56
CA GLY A 120 -32.62 47.76 -11.29
C GLY A 120 -32.71 46.85 -10.05
N VAL A 121 -32.39 45.55 -10.19
CA VAL A 121 -32.45 44.58 -9.07
C VAL A 121 -31.35 44.83 -8.02
N PHE A 122 -30.27 45.48 -8.41
CA PHE A 122 -29.12 45.82 -7.55
C PHE A 122 -28.98 47.32 -7.28
N VAL A 123 -30.08 48.09 -7.36
CA VAL A 123 -30.16 49.48 -6.84
C VAL A 123 -30.69 49.46 -5.42
#